data_AF-A0A822F1R8-F1
#
_entry.id   AF-A0A822F1R8-F1
#
_cell.length_a   1.000
_cell.length_b   1.000
_cell.length_c   1.000
_cell.angle_alpha   90.00
_cell.angle_beta   90.00
_cell.angle_gamma   90.00
#
_symmetry.space_group_name_H-M   'P 1'
#
loop_
_entity.id
_entity.type
_entity.pdbx_description
1 polymer ?
#
loop_
_entity_poly.entity_id
_entity_poly.type
_entity_poly.pdbx_seq_one_letter_code
_entity_poly.pdbx_strand_id
1 'polypeptide(L)'
;MDGDIIGEINYFSHTADGSSPWTDAEPKLGYNITNHTQMPTRVTIHDLRGRENTVDLDTNGFEILKYDGLIHEVFDDNNEMQRR
;
A
#
# COMPACT_ATOMS: atom_id res chain seq x y z
N MET A 1 -25.72 0.14 -0.24
CA MET A 1 -25.64 -1.32 -0.10
C MET A 1 -24.26 -1.57 0.49
N ASP A 2 -24.21 -1.73 1.81
CA ASP A 2 -23.05 -2.29 2.50
C ASP A 2 -23.01 -3.77 2.13
N GLY A 3 -21.89 -4.22 1.59
CA GLY A 3 -21.73 -5.61 1.19
C GLY A 3 -20.28 -6.00 1.30
N ASP A 4 -20.02 -6.95 2.18
CA ASP A 4 -18.73 -7.62 2.24
C ASP A 4 -18.40 -8.20 0.86
N ILE A 5 -17.18 -7.96 0.40
CA ILE A 5 -16.67 -8.56 -0.84
C ILE A 5 -15.53 -9.51 -0.52
N ILE A 6 -15.40 -10.58 -1.30
CA ILE A 6 -14.23 -11.46 -1.21
C ILE A 6 -13.18 -10.93 -2.17
N GLY A 7 -12.06 -10.48 -1.63
CA GLY A 7 -10.89 -10.05 -2.37
C GLY A 7 -9.76 -11.07 -2.27
N GLU A 8 -8.87 -11.07 -3.24
CA GLU A 8 -7.61 -11.80 -3.16
C GLU A 8 -6.50 -10.80 -2.80
N ILE A 9 -5.85 -11.03 -1.66
CA ILE A 9 -4.69 -10.25 -1.21
C ILE A 9 -3.43 -11.10 -1.36
N ASN A 10 -2.42 -10.52 -2.00
CA ASN A 10 -1.10 -11.14 -2.10
C ASN A 10 -0.35 -10.97 -0.79
N TYR A 11 -0.26 -12.03 0.00
CA TYR A 11 0.68 -12.10 1.11
C TYR A 11 2.01 -12.67 0.62
N PHE A 12 3.08 -12.48 1.39
CA PHE A 12 4.35 -13.15 1.15
C PHE A 12 4.48 -14.35 2.08
N SER A 13 4.83 -15.50 1.53
CA SER A 13 5.12 -16.68 2.34
C SER A 13 6.45 -16.50 3.07
N HIS A 14 6.65 -17.27 4.14
CA HIS A 14 7.99 -17.49 4.65
C HIS A 14 8.87 -18.09 3.53
N THR A 15 10.16 -17.77 3.59
CA THR A 15 11.17 -18.41 2.75
C THR A 15 11.24 -19.90 3.08
N ALA A 16 11.48 -20.74 2.07
CA ALA A 16 11.45 -22.19 2.26
C ALA A 16 12.51 -22.71 3.25
N ASP A 17 13.60 -21.95 3.41
CA ASP A 17 14.75 -22.26 4.27
C ASP A 17 14.77 -21.45 5.58
N GLY A 18 13.77 -20.58 5.81
CA GLY A 18 13.71 -19.70 6.99
C GLY A 18 14.68 -18.53 6.96
N SER A 19 15.38 -18.28 5.83
CA SER A 19 16.23 -17.11 5.65
C SER A 19 15.43 -15.80 5.58
N SER A 20 16.07 -14.66 5.78
CA SER A 20 15.43 -13.36 5.59
C SER A 20 14.98 -13.15 4.13
N PRO A 21 13.80 -12.58 3.88
CA PRO A 21 13.33 -12.32 2.53
C PRO A 21 14.21 -11.26 1.85
N TRP A 22 14.53 -11.48 0.58
CA TRP A 22 15.22 -10.52 -0.27
C TRP A 22 14.68 -10.57 -1.70
N THR A 23 14.79 -9.44 -2.39
CA THR A 23 14.54 -9.31 -3.83
C THR A 23 15.75 -8.62 -4.44
N ASP A 24 16.18 -9.07 -5.61
CA ASP A 24 17.24 -8.43 -6.38
C ASP A 24 16.85 -6.97 -6.71
N ALA A 25 17.69 -6.02 -6.31
CA ALA A 25 17.46 -4.60 -6.55
C ALA A 25 17.82 -4.18 -7.98
N GLU A 26 18.65 -4.97 -8.68
CA GLU A 26 19.11 -4.72 -10.05
C GLU A 26 18.75 -5.89 -10.97
N PRO A 27 17.44 -6.21 -11.11
CA PRO A 27 17.01 -7.36 -11.88
C PRO A 27 17.43 -7.21 -13.35
N LYS A 28 17.97 -8.29 -13.91
CA LYS A 28 18.14 -8.38 -15.37
C LYS A 28 16.78 -8.26 -16.05
N LEU A 29 16.74 -7.64 -17.23
CA LEU A 29 15.50 -7.34 -17.94
C LEU A 29 14.58 -8.58 -18.02
N GLY A 30 13.43 -8.51 -17.37
CA GLY A 30 12.41 -9.57 -17.37
C GLY A 30 12.51 -10.62 -16.26
N TYR A 31 13.51 -10.54 -15.36
CA TYR A 31 13.69 -11.50 -14.27
C TYR A 31 13.92 -10.81 -12.93
N ASN A 32 12.86 -10.71 -12.12
CA ASN A 32 13.00 -10.38 -10.71
C ASN A 32 13.33 -11.67 -9.95
N ILE A 33 14.49 -11.71 -9.30
CA ILE A 33 14.89 -12.85 -8.46
C ILE A 33 14.55 -12.52 -7.01
N THR A 34 13.86 -13.44 -6.34
CA THR A 34 13.50 -13.35 -4.93
C THR A 34 13.57 -14.74 -4.30
N ASN A 35 13.78 -14.82 -2.97
CA ASN A 35 13.74 -16.07 -2.22
C ASN A 35 12.40 -16.33 -1.51
N HIS A 36 11.41 -15.44 -1.69
CA HIS A 36 10.07 -15.60 -1.14
C HIS A 36 9.03 -15.73 -2.25
N THR A 37 7.93 -16.41 -1.95
CA THR A 37 6.84 -16.63 -2.91
C THR A 37 5.62 -15.80 -2.50
N GLN A 38 4.85 -15.34 -3.49
CA GLN A 38 3.55 -14.76 -3.22
C GLN A 38 2.54 -15.86 -2.89
N MET A 39 1.74 -15.64 -1.86
CA MET A 39 0.66 -16.51 -1.42
C MET A 39 -0.65 -15.73 -1.49
N PRO A 40 -1.32 -15.73 -2.66
CA PRO A 40 -2.64 -15.12 -2.81
C PRO A 40 -3.60 -15.76 -1.81
N THR A 41 -4.18 -14.93 -0.94
CA THR A 41 -5.11 -15.37 0.10
C THR A 41 -6.43 -14.66 -0.10
N ARG A 42 -7.51 -15.44 -0.15
CA ARG A 42 -8.86 -14.89 -0.19
C ARG A 42 -9.24 -14.39 1.19
N VAL A 43 -9.60 -13.12 1.27
CA VAL A 43 -10.04 -12.48 2.51
C VAL A 43 -11.36 -11.77 2.28
N THR A 44 -12.16 -11.68 3.34
CA THR A 44 -13.35 -10.85 3.35
C THR A 44 -12.93 -9.41 3.58
N ILE A 45 -13.31 -8.53 2.66
CA ILE A 45 -13.14 -7.08 2.78
C ILE A 45 -14.49 -6.51 3.19
N HIS A 46 -14.51 -5.94 4.39
CA HIS A 46 -15.70 -5.33 4.96
C HIS A 46 -15.88 -3.90 4.45
N ASP A 47 -17.11 -3.55 4.09
CA ASP A 47 -17.47 -2.17 3.75
C ASP A 47 -17.69 -1.37 5.05
N LEU A 48 -16.92 -0.30 5.23
CA LEU A 48 -16.95 0.52 6.43
C LEU A 48 -17.76 1.82 6.27
N ARG A 49 -18.39 2.05 5.10
CA ARG A 49 -19.17 3.25 4.85
C ARG A 49 -20.30 3.41 5.87
N GLY A 50 -20.36 4.55 6.55
CA GLY A 50 -21.35 4.85 7.59
C GLY A 50 -21.09 4.18 8.95
N ARG A 51 -19.96 3.49 9.12
CA ARG A 51 -19.52 2.87 10.39
C ARG A 51 -18.06 3.19 10.70
N GLU A 52 -17.53 4.26 10.12
CA GLU A 52 -16.12 4.64 10.21
C GLU A 52 -15.69 4.92 11.66
N ASN A 53 -16.62 5.37 12.51
CA ASN A 53 -16.38 5.63 13.93
C ASN A 53 -16.34 4.36 14.82
N THR A 54 -16.56 3.18 14.24
CA THR A 54 -16.56 1.90 14.98
C THR A 54 -15.24 1.15 14.86
N VAL A 55 -14.31 1.65 14.05
CA VAL A 55 -12.98 1.06 13.83
C VAL A 55 -11.91 2.01 14.35
N ASP A 56 -10.86 1.46 14.95
CA ASP A 56 -9.69 2.19 15.42
C ASP A 56 -8.44 1.63 14.74
N LEU A 57 -7.56 2.52 14.28
CA LEU A 57 -6.30 2.22 13.61
C LEU A 57 -5.42 1.28 14.42
N ASP A 58 -5.41 1.45 15.73
CA ASP A 58 -4.57 0.68 16.64
C ASP A 58 -5.02 -0.79 16.77
N THR A 59 -6.27 -1.09 16.42
CA THR A 59 -6.87 -2.43 16.59
C THR A 59 -7.34 -3.08 15.29
N ASN A 60 -7.68 -2.29 14.26
CA ASN A 60 -8.30 -2.79 13.03
C ASN A 60 -7.40 -2.68 11.78
N GLY A 61 -6.25 -1.99 11.88
CA GLY A 61 -5.11 -2.20 10.98
C GLY A 61 -5.12 -1.53 9.60
N PHE A 62 -6.17 -0.81 9.20
CA PHE A 62 -6.17 -0.02 7.95
C PHE A 62 -7.05 1.24 8.06
N GLU A 63 -6.54 2.41 7.64
CA GLU A 63 -7.31 3.65 7.43
C GLU A 63 -7.38 3.97 5.93
N ILE A 64 -8.56 4.37 5.48
CA ILE A 64 -8.70 5.08 4.21
C ILE A 64 -8.28 6.52 4.48
N LEU A 65 -7.06 6.90 4.08
CA LEU A 65 -6.68 8.32 4.04
C LEU A 65 -7.59 9.00 3.01
N LYS A 66 -8.67 9.62 3.49
CA LYS A 66 -9.50 10.47 2.66
C LYS A 66 -8.69 11.73 2.38
N TYR A 67 -8.08 11.78 1.20
CA TYR A 67 -7.42 13.00 0.72
C TYR A 67 -8.50 14.06 0.45
N ASP A 68 -8.76 14.90 1.46
CA ASP A 68 -9.59 16.10 1.33
C ASP A 68 -8.72 17.17 0.64
N GLY A 69 -8.60 17.11 -0.69
CA GLY A 69 -7.68 17.91 -1.52
C GLY A 69 -7.79 19.43 -1.41
N LEU A 70 -7.41 19.98 -0.25
CA LEU A 70 -7.47 21.39 0.13
C LEU A 70 -6.09 21.99 0.38
N ILE A 71 -5.05 21.46 -0.27
CA ILE A 71 -3.77 22.17 -0.35
C ILE A 71 -3.30 22.18 -1.80
N HIS A 72 -3.86 23.11 -2.59
CA HIS A 72 -3.09 23.73 -3.68
C HIS A 72 -2.27 24.83 -3.02
N GLU A 73 -1.02 24.56 -2.67
CA GLU A 73 -0.09 25.69 -2.54
C GLU A 73 0.06 26.29 -3.94
N VAL A 74 -0.19 27.59 -4.06
CA VAL A 74 0.11 28.32 -5.28
C VAL A 74 1.63 28.25 -5.45
N PHE A 75 2.09 27.53 -6.47
CA PHE A 75 3.48 27.64 -6.92
C PHE A 75 3.70 29.10 -7.36
N ASP A 76 4.43 29.88 -6.55
CA ASP A 76 4.91 31.20 -6.98
C ASP A 76 6.15 30.99 -7.85
N ASP A 77 5.96 31.09 -9.16
CA ASP A 77 6.98 30.90 -10.20
C ASP A 77 8.01 32.06 -10.25
N ASN A 78 8.01 32.96 -9.25
CA ASN A 78 8.86 34.15 -9.21
C ASN A 78 10.05 34.06 -8.23
N ASN A 79 10.62 32.87 -8.00
CA ASN A 79 11.93 32.82 -7.36
C ASN A 79 13.02 33.05 -8.41
N GLU A 80 13.48 34.30 -8.46
CA GLU A 80 14.56 34.81 -9.29
C GLU A 80 15.70 33.79 -9.44
N MET A 81 15.96 33.39 -10.69
CA MET A 81 17.21 32.74 -11.05
C MET A 81 18.37 33.68 -10.73
N GLN A 82 19.02 33.53 -9.57
CA GLN A 82 20.29 34.19 -9.30
C GLN A 82 21.36 33.59 -10.21
N ARG A 83 21.53 34.19 -11.40
CA ARG A 83 22.78 34.16 -12.14
C ARG A 83 23.72 35.18 -11.52
N ARG A 84 24.76 34.73 -10.80
CA ARG A 84 26.12 35.27 -10.88
C ARG A 84 27.13 34.18 -10.51
#